data_AF-A0A9Q9URU5-F1
#
_entry.id   AF-A0A9Q9URU5-F1
#
_cell.length_a   1.000
_cell.length_b   1.000
_cell.length_c   1.000
_cell.angle_alpha   90.00
_cell.angle_beta   90.00
_cell.angle_gamma   90.00
#
_symmetry.space_group_name_H-M   'P 1'
#
loop_
_entity.id
_entity.type
_entity.pdbx_description
1 polymer ?
#
loop_
_entity_poly.entity_id
_entity_poly.type
_entity_poly.pdbx_seq_one_letter_code
_entity_poly.pdbx_strand_id
1 'polypeptide(L)'
;MTNYSGKFAHLSNWYSDLVRAKGITDVLMFGDCRAVHRHMHPISEQFGLRVHVFEEGYVRPHWITLESHGVNGRSRMPVDPREYMRLRDVIPAAEPGVPTGYNLYERVFHDITYRVANALLMWRFPLYRSHRPKNGVFEYTGLAVRALLQGKHRREAEAVTRELLANRRPYYLFPLQLNSDAQIVVHSPFDGVRDAIDHVVRSFARHAPRDATLLIKNHPLDTGMIEYQRFAMSIAREAGIGDRVRFINSGHLPTLLEHARGVVVVNSTVGLSALHHERPLVVLGTAIYNMPGLTWQGKLDDFWHGGDLPDMHLYHAFLDYVMHHTQINGDFYTRTGIEMAVAGAVERLDRADA
;
A
#
# COMPACT_ATOMS: atom_id res chain seq x y z
N MET A 1 -21.51 23.71 -3.35
CA MET A 1 -21.08 22.30 -3.48
C MET A 1 -21.82 21.70 -4.66
N THR A 2 -21.12 21.14 -5.66
CA THR A 2 -21.72 20.60 -6.90
C THR A 2 -21.78 19.07 -6.80
N ASN A 3 -22.97 18.48 -6.91
CA ASN A 3 -23.19 17.04 -6.75
C ASN A 3 -23.49 16.36 -8.08
N TYR A 4 -22.89 15.18 -8.33
CA TYR A 4 -23.18 14.35 -9.49
C TYR A 4 -24.00 13.11 -9.09
N SER A 5 -25.14 12.90 -9.75
CA SER A 5 -26.02 11.74 -9.53
C SER A 5 -26.36 10.99 -10.84
N GLY A 6 -25.64 11.29 -11.92
CA GLY A 6 -25.86 10.68 -13.24
C GLY A 6 -25.26 9.29 -13.37
N LYS A 7 -25.41 8.70 -14.57
CA LYS A 7 -24.82 7.40 -14.91
C LYS A 7 -23.30 7.51 -14.97
N PHE A 8 -22.59 6.55 -14.40
CA PHE A 8 -21.12 6.50 -14.41
C PHE A 8 -20.51 6.69 -15.81
N ALA A 9 -21.15 6.17 -16.87
CA ALA A 9 -20.70 6.34 -18.26
C ALA A 9 -20.63 7.82 -18.71
N HIS A 10 -21.40 8.72 -18.10
CA HIS A 10 -21.42 10.15 -18.44
C HIS A 10 -20.53 10.99 -17.50
N LEU A 11 -19.86 10.35 -16.52
CA LEU A 11 -19.08 11.06 -15.50
C LEU A 11 -17.92 11.84 -16.11
N SER A 12 -17.24 11.26 -17.10
CA SER A 12 -16.11 11.89 -17.80
C SER A 12 -16.52 13.19 -18.51
N ASN A 13 -17.67 13.19 -19.19
CA ASN A 13 -18.19 14.38 -19.87
C ASN A 13 -18.57 15.45 -18.85
N TRP A 14 -19.23 15.05 -17.76
CA TRP A 14 -19.60 15.96 -16.70
C TRP A 14 -18.39 16.65 -16.05
N TYR A 15 -17.30 15.91 -15.80
CA TYR A 15 -16.05 16.52 -15.33
C TYR A 15 -15.50 17.54 -16.31
N SER A 16 -15.46 17.22 -17.60
CA SER A 16 -14.94 18.12 -18.64
C SER A 16 -15.77 19.41 -18.75
N ASP A 17 -17.10 19.27 -18.71
CA ASP A 17 -18.02 20.41 -18.73
C ASP A 17 -17.85 21.30 -17.50
N LEU A 18 -17.67 20.68 -16.32
CA LEU A 18 -17.47 21.39 -15.07
C LEU A 18 -16.14 22.17 -15.07
N VAL A 19 -15.05 21.54 -15.52
CA VAL A 19 -13.73 22.18 -15.66
C VAL A 19 -13.83 23.42 -16.53
N ARG A 20 -14.44 23.29 -17.73
CA ARG A 20 -14.61 24.40 -18.66
C ARG A 20 -15.51 25.51 -18.09
N ALA A 21 -16.64 25.14 -17.51
CA ALA A 21 -17.64 26.12 -17.04
C ALA A 21 -17.20 26.89 -15.78
N LYS A 22 -16.31 26.31 -14.98
CA LYS A 22 -15.88 26.90 -13.69
C LYS A 22 -14.45 27.43 -13.71
N GLY A 23 -13.70 27.22 -14.79
CA GLY A 23 -12.29 27.62 -14.86
C GLY A 23 -11.44 26.93 -13.79
N ILE A 24 -11.68 25.62 -13.57
CA ILE A 24 -10.93 24.85 -12.59
C ILE A 24 -9.46 24.79 -13.03
N THR A 25 -8.54 25.06 -12.10
CA THR A 25 -7.08 24.99 -12.32
C THR A 25 -6.46 23.74 -11.68
N ASP A 26 -7.08 23.25 -10.61
CA ASP A 26 -6.54 22.23 -9.72
C ASP A 26 -7.57 21.14 -9.42
N VAL A 27 -7.10 19.90 -9.34
CA VAL A 27 -7.89 18.74 -8.93
C VAL A 27 -7.20 18.06 -7.76
N LEU A 28 -7.89 17.99 -6.62
CA LEU A 28 -7.47 17.24 -5.45
C LEU A 28 -8.27 15.94 -5.37
N MET A 29 -7.59 14.80 -5.24
CA MET A 29 -8.22 13.48 -5.15
C MET A 29 -7.63 12.66 -4.00
N PHE A 30 -8.43 11.78 -3.39
CA PHE A 30 -7.93 10.76 -2.47
C PHE A 30 -7.87 9.40 -3.17
N GLY A 31 -6.67 8.94 -3.51
CA GLY A 31 -6.39 7.74 -4.28
C GLY A 31 -6.91 7.82 -5.71
N ASP A 32 -6.01 7.91 -6.69
CA ASP A 32 -6.33 8.24 -8.09
C ASP A 32 -6.71 7.04 -8.97
N CYS A 33 -6.60 5.82 -8.44
CA CYS A 33 -6.93 4.58 -9.15
C CYS A 33 -8.42 4.19 -9.03
N ARG A 34 -9.21 4.93 -8.24
CA ARG A 34 -10.65 4.67 -8.08
C ARG A 34 -11.39 4.92 -9.40
N ALA A 35 -12.44 4.13 -9.66
CA ALA A 35 -13.22 4.24 -10.89
C ALA A 35 -13.74 5.67 -11.16
N VAL A 36 -14.12 6.39 -10.11
CA VAL A 36 -14.58 7.79 -10.22
C VAL A 36 -13.44 8.77 -10.48
N HIS A 37 -12.21 8.49 -10.02
CA HIS A 37 -11.06 9.39 -10.15
C HIS A 37 -10.27 9.17 -11.46
N ARG A 38 -10.29 7.95 -12.00
CA ARG A 38 -9.47 7.58 -13.18
C ARG A 38 -9.69 8.46 -14.41
N HIS A 39 -10.91 8.98 -14.58
CA HIS A 39 -11.28 9.84 -15.70
C HIS A 39 -10.60 11.20 -15.62
N MET A 40 -10.14 11.59 -14.43
CA MET A 40 -9.62 12.91 -14.18
C MET A 40 -8.22 13.10 -14.75
N HIS A 41 -7.39 12.06 -14.81
CA HIS A 41 -6.06 12.12 -15.43
C HIS A 41 -6.08 12.61 -16.89
N PRO A 42 -6.76 11.95 -17.84
CA PRO A 42 -6.76 12.39 -19.24
C PRO A 42 -7.43 13.76 -19.43
N ILE A 43 -8.43 14.08 -18.61
CA ILE A 43 -9.07 15.41 -18.66
C ILE A 43 -8.11 16.47 -18.14
N SER A 44 -7.40 16.21 -17.04
CA SER A 44 -6.41 17.13 -16.50
C SER A 44 -5.28 17.38 -17.51
N GLU A 45 -4.80 16.35 -18.21
CA GLU A 45 -3.82 16.52 -19.30
C GLU A 45 -4.39 17.37 -20.44
N GLN A 46 -5.63 17.11 -20.87
CA GLN A 46 -6.28 17.85 -21.95
C GLN A 46 -6.46 19.34 -21.64
N PHE A 47 -6.79 19.66 -20.38
CA PHE A 47 -7.10 21.03 -19.95
C PHE A 47 -5.93 21.72 -19.23
N GLY A 48 -4.77 21.06 -19.09
CA GLY A 48 -3.60 21.62 -18.40
C GLY A 48 -3.82 21.82 -16.90
N LEU A 49 -4.61 20.96 -16.26
CA LEU A 49 -4.91 21.06 -14.82
C LEU A 49 -3.77 20.48 -13.98
N ARG A 50 -3.54 21.11 -12.83
CA ARG A 50 -2.67 20.56 -11.79
C ARG A 50 -3.44 19.49 -11.02
N VAL A 51 -2.84 18.32 -10.86
CA VAL A 51 -3.44 17.21 -10.14
C VAL A 51 -2.64 16.95 -8.87
N HIS A 52 -3.34 16.82 -7.75
CA HIS A 52 -2.75 16.53 -6.45
C HIS A 52 -3.50 15.35 -5.83
N VAL A 53 -2.76 14.33 -5.44
CA VAL A 53 -3.34 13.07 -4.99
C VAL A 53 -2.92 12.79 -3.56
N PHE A 54 -3.92 12.77 -2.67
CA PHE A 54 -3.79 12.26 -1.33
C PHE A 54 -3.78 10.74 -1.32
N GLU A 55 -2.92 10.18 -0.48
CA GLU A 55 -2.99 8.81 0.02
C GLU A 55 -2.53 8.81 1.48
N GLU A 56 -2.74 7.71 2.16
CA GLU A 56 -1.97 7.34 3.34
C GLU A 56 -0.45 7.43 3.07
N GLY A 57 0.32 7.70 4.12
CA GLY A 57 1.78 7.87 3.99
C GLY A 57 2.49 6.64 3.42
N TYR A 58 3.45 6.90 2.52
CA TYR A 58 4.46 5.93 2.13
C TYR A 58 5.31 5.54 3.34
N VAL A 59 5.62 6.52 4.19
CA VAL A 59 6.31 6.36 5.47
C VAL A 59 5.28 6.44 6.59
N ARG A 60 5.41 5.59 7.62
CA ARG A 60 4.46 5.53 8.74
C ARG A 60 5.19 5.28 10.05
N PRO A 61 4.63 5.73 11.20
CA PRO A 61 3.36 6.46 11.38
C PRO A 61 3.46 7.99 11.12
N HIS A 62 2.31 8.68 11.22
CA HIS A 62 2.17 10.15 11.26
C HIS A 62 2.38 10.93 9.96
N TRP A 63 2.44 10.25 8.82
CA TRP A 63 2.56 10.92 7.53
C TRP A 63 1.39 10.54 6.63
N ILE A 64 0.96 11.53 5.85
CA ILE A 64 0.09 11.35 4.69
C ILE A 64 0.86 11.72 3.43
N THR A 65 0.49 11.12 2.32
CA THR A 65 1.06 11.44 1.01
C THR A 65 0.19 12.50 0.35
N LEU A 66 0.80 13.57 -0.17
CA LEU A 66 0.22 14.48 -1.15
C LEU A 66 1.22 14.63 -2.29
N GLU A 67 0.94 13.94 -3.40
CA GLU A 67 1.83 13.89 -4.56
C GLU A 67 1.22 14.59 -5.76
N SER A 68 2.06 15.30 -6.52
CA SER A 68 1.66 15.90 -7.79
C SER A 68 1.46 14.81 -8.86
N HIS A 69 0.51 15.03 -9.76
CA HIS A 69 0.08 14.10 -10.80
C HIS A 69 -0.58 12.81 -10.29
N GLY A 70 0.16 11.93 -9.62
CA GLY A 70 -0.33 10.61 -9.21
C GLY A 70 0.54 9.97 -8.13
N VAL A 71 0.01 8.93 -7.48
CA VAL A 71 0.70 8.18 -6.42
C VAL A 71 1.05 6.77 -6.87
N ASN A 72 1.95 6.12 -6.15
CA ASN A 72 2.40 4.74 -6.39
C ASN A 72 2.84 4.54 -7.84
N GLY A 73 2.19 3.64 -8.60
CA GLY A 73 2.57 3.37 -9.99
C GLY A 73 2.27 4.50 -10.98
N ARG A 74 1.67 5.62 -10.56
CA ARG A 74 1.53 6.86 -11.34
C ARG A 74 2.39 8.02 -10.83
N SER A 75 3.23 7.74 -9.84
CA SER A 75 4.25 8.66 -9.37
C SER A 75 5.15 9.10 -10.53
N ARG A 76 5.53 10.38 -10.53
CA ARG A 76 6.53 10.94 -11.46
C ARG A 76 7.91 11.07 -10.81
N MET A 77 8.12 10.41 -9.67
CA MET A 77 9.43 10.38 -9.02
C MET A 77 10.50 9.81 -9.95
N PRO A 78 11.77 10.22 -9.76
CA PRO A 78 12.89 9.66 -10.50
C PRO A 78 12.96 8.14 -10.37
N VAL A 79 13.16 7.44 -11.48
CA VAL A 79 13.40 5.98 -11.48
C VAL A 79 14.88 5.62 -11.55
N ASP A 80 15.74 6.60 -11.85
CA ASP A 80 17.19 6.44 -11.87
C ASP A 80 17.77 6.75 -10.47
N PRO A 81 18.42 5.77 -9.82
CA PRO A 81 19.13 5.96 -8.55
C PRO A 81 20.07 7.16 -8.50
N ARG A 82 20.70 7.50 -9.63
CA ARG A 82 21.67 8.59 -9.72
C ARG A 82 21.04 9.95 -9.43
N GLU A 83 19.74 10.10 -9.70
CA GLU A 83 19.01 11.33 -9.44
C GLU A 83 18.95 11.64 -7.94
N TYR A 84 18.61 10.64 -7.13
CA TYR A 84 18.57 10.75 -5.68
C TYR A 84 19.94 11.12 -5.10
N MET A 85 20.99 10.46 -5.60
CA MET A 85 22.35 10.75 -5.15
C MET A 85 22.80 12.16 -5.53
N ARG A 86 22.39 12.69 -6.69
CA ARG A 86 22.69 14.07 -7.11
C ARG A 86 21.96 15.11 -6.25
N LEU A 87 20.73 14.80 -5.85
CA LEU A 87 19.90 15.73 -5.08
C LEU A 87 20.14 15.68 -3.56
N ARG A 88 20.91 14.71 -3.07
CA ARG A 88 21.12 14.48 -1.63
C ARG A 88 21.62 15.73 -0.87
N ASP A 89 22.44 16.56 -1.52
CA ASP A 89 23.08 17.70 -0.86
C ASP A 89 22.16 18.95 -0.83
N VAL A 90 21.07 18.94 -1.61
CA VAL A 90 20.09 20.05 -1.68
C VAL A 90 18.76 19.70 -1.02
N ILE A 91 18.45 18.41 -0.87
CA ILE A 91 17.26 17.93 -0.17
C ILE A 91 17.59 17.78 1.31
N PRO A 92 16.78 18.34 2.22
CA PRO A 92 16.99 18.18 3.65
C PRO A 92 16.73 16.73 4.07
N ALA A 93 17.46 16.29 5.10
CA ALA A 93 17.25 14.98 5.72
C ALA A 93 15.82 14.84 6.25
N ALA A 94 15.27 13.65 6.16
CA ALA A 94 13.95 13.32 6.67
C ALA A 94 13.87 13.52 8.19
N GLU A 95 12.92 14.34 8.63
CA GLU A 95 12.66 14.55 10.05
C GLU A 95 11.71 13.46 10.62
N PRO A 96 11.85 13.10 11.91
CA PRO A 96 10.89 12.25 12.59
C PRO A 96 9.48 12.86 12.56
N GLY A 97 8.46 12.03 12.35
CA GLY A 97 7.08 12.50 12.37
C GLY A 97 6.64 12.95 13.76
N VAL A 98 5.95 14.09 13.82
CA VAL A 98 5.32 14.53 15.07
C VAL A 98 4.06 13.68 15.33
N PRO A 99 3.88 13.15 16.55
CA PRO A 99 2.73 12.34 16.86
C PRO A 99 1.42 13.10 16.72
N THR A 100 0.51 12.54 15.94
CA THR A 100 -0.82 13.13 15.69
C THR A 100 -1.85 12.80 16.78
N GLY A 101 -1.53 11.85 17.67
CA GLY A 101 -2.48 11.29 18.64
C GLY A 101 -3.39 10.20 18.07
N TYR A 102 -3.05 9.64 16.90
CA TYR A 102 -3.82 8.58 16.24
C TYR A 102 -4.17 7.44 17.20
N ASN A 103 -5.45 7.06 17.18
CA ASN A 103 -5.94 5.87 17.86
C ASN A 103 -6.96 5.14 16.99
N LEU A 104 -7.13 3.85 17.27
CA LEU A 104 -8.02 2.99 16.48
C LEU A 104 -9.50 3.39 16.61
N TYR A 105 -9.90 3.97 17.74
CA TYR A 105 -11.30 4.35 17.98
C TYR A 105 -11.77 5.44 17.00
N GLU A 106 -10.96 6.48 16.80
CA GLU A 106 -11.27 7.56 15.85
C GLU A 106 -11.46 7.02 14.43
N ARG A 107 -10.54 6.16 13.98
CA ARG A 107 -10.65 5.53 12.65
C ARG A 107 -11.93 4.71 12.50
N VAL A 108 -12.29 3.93 13.53
CA VAL A 108 -13.52 3.12 13.51
C VAL A 108 -14.75 4.02 13.51
N PHE A 109 -14.77 5.08 14.31
CA PHE A 109 -15.85 6.07 14.35
C PHE A 109 -16.07 6.73 12.99
N HIS A 110 -15.00 7.17 12.32
CA HIS A 110 -15.07 7.74 10.98
C HIS A 110 -15.56 6.74 9.93
N ASP A 111 -15.11 5.48 9.96
CA ASP A 111 -15.59 4.45 9.02
C ASP A 111 -17.09 4.15 9.21
N ILE A 112 -17.57 4.06 10.46
CA ILE A 112 -19.00 3.89 10.77
C ILE A 112 -19.80 5.09 10.28
N THR A 113 -19.36 6.31 10.62
CA THR A 113 -20.04 7.56 10.24
C THR A 113 -20.15 7.70 8.73
N TYR A 114 -19.07 7.43 8.00
CA TYR A 114 -19.05 7.43 6.53
C TYR A 114 -20.06 6.44 5.94
N ARG A 115 -20.19 5.24 6.51
CA ARG A 115 -21.14 4.23 6.01
C ARG A 115 -22.59 4.55 6.35
N VAL A 116 -22.86 5.07 7.55
CA VAL A 116 -24.19 5.56 7.91
C VAL A 116 -24.61 6.68 6.96
N ALA A 117 -23.71 7.62 6.67
CA ALA A 117 -23.97 8.68 5.69
C ALA A 117 -24.27 8.12 4.29
N ASN A 118 -23.50 7.13 3.81
CA ASN A 118 -23.78 6.47 2.53
C ASN A 118 -25.15 5.78 2.49
N ALA A 119 -25.57 5.14 3.59
CA ALA A 119 -26.87 4.50 3.68
C ALA A 119 -28.00 5.54 3.67
N LEU A 120 -27.88 6.58 4.49
CA LEU A 120 -28.88 7.65 4.60
C LEU A 120 -29.00 8.49 3.32
N LEU A 121 -27.92 8.63 2.55
CA LEU A 121 -27.88 9.40 1.31
C LEU A 121 -28.07 8.54 0.04
N MET A 122 -28.31 7.23 0.19
CA MET A 122 -28.48 6.32 -0.95
C MET A 122 -29.61 6.76 -1.90
N TRP A 123 -30.73 7.24 -1.36
CA TRP A 123 -31.87 7.74 -2.15
C TRP A 123 -31.51 8.96 -3.00
N ARG A 124 -30.53 9.77 -2.56
CA ARG A 124 -30.06 10.97 -3.27
C ARG A 124 -29.07 10.63 -4.38
N PHE A 125 -28.41 9.48 -4.28
CA PHE A 125 -27.40 8.98 -5.22
C PHE A 125 -27.67 7.50 -5.61
N PRO A 126 -28.81 7.20 -6.25
CA PRO A 126 -29.24 5.82 -6.49
C PRO A 126 -28.33 5.04 -7.46
N LEU A 127 -27.50 5.76 -8.23
CA LEU A 127 -26.53 5.19 -9.17
C LEU A 127 -25.11 5.09 -8.60
N TYR A 128 -24.88 5.53 -7.36
CA TYR A 128 -23.57 5.45 -6.72
C TYR A 128 -23.18 3.99 -6.49
N ARG A 129 -21.95 3.66 -6.86
CA ARG A 129 -21.32 2.37 -6.56
C ARG A 129 -20.07 2.61 -5.76
N SER A 130 -19.97 1.93 -4.62
CA SER A 130 -18.77 1.99 -3.79
C SER A 130 -17.58 1.41 -4.56
N HIS A 131 -16.40 1.99 -4.33
CA HIS A 131 -15.14 1.43 -4.80
C HIS A 131 -14.74 0.18 -3.99
N ARG A 132 -15.36 -0.04 -2.81
CA ARG A 132 -15.15 -1.27 -2.04
C ARG A 132 -15.96 -2.41 -2.66
N PRO A 133 -15.35 -3.60 -2.86
CA PRO A 133 -15.93 -4.67 -3.66
C PRO A 133 -17.20 -5.32 -3.05
N LYS A 134 -17.53 -5.07 -1.76
CA LYS A 134 -18.68 -5.72 -1.08
C LYS A 134 -19.42 -4.78 -0.10
N ASN A 135 -20.65 -5.18 0.23
CA ASN A 135 -21.55 -4.49 1.16
C ASN A 135 -20.93 -4.37 2.57
N GLY A 136 -20.92 -3.17 3.14
CA GLY A 136 -20.20 -2.86 4.38
C GLY A 136 -20.59 -3.67 5.62
N VAL A 137 -21.81 -4.21 5.68
CA VAL A 137 -22.26 -5.08 6.78
C VAL A 137 -21.44 -6.37 6.86
N PHE A 138 -21.09 -6.97 5.71
CA PHE A 138 -20.29 -8.20 5.66
C PHE A 138 -18.80 -7.94 6.00
N GLU A 139 -18.30 -6.74 5.72
CA GLU A 139 -16.94 -6.36 6.15
C GLU A 139 -16.87 -6.23 7.68
N TYR A 140 -17.91 -5.68 8.33
CA TYR A 140 -17.95 -5.57 9.80
C TYR A 140 -18.09 -6.91 10.50
N THR A 141 -18.92 -7.82 10.00
CA THR A 141 -18.99 -9.17 10.58
C THR A 141 -17.65 -9.88 10.46
N GLY A 142 -16.96 -9.76 9.32
CA GLY A 142 -15.58 -10.26 9.15
C GLY A 142 -14.57 -9.63 10.11
N LEU A 143 -14.58 -8.29 10.26
CA LEU A 143 -13.71 -7.58 11.21
C LEU A 143 -14.01 -7.94 12.67
N ALA A 144 -15.29 -8.10 13.04
CA ALA A 144 -15.71 -8.48 14.38
C ALA A 144 -15.28 -9.92 14.71
N VAL A 145 -15.49 -10.87 13.79
CA VAL A 145 -14.98 -12.24 13.92
C VAL A 145 -13.45 -12.24 14.04
N ARG A 146 -12.75 -11.43 13.24
CA ARG A 146 -11.29 -11.29 13.33
C ARG A 146 -10.84 -10.72 14.67
N ALA A 147 -11.53 -9.72 15.20
CA ALA A 147 -11.25 -9.14 16.52
C ALA A 147 -11.42 -10.18 17.64
N LEU A 148 -12.51 -10.97 17.59
CA LEU A 148 -12.73 -12.10 18.51
C LEU A 148 -11.61 -13.14 18.45
N LEU A 149 -11.09 -13.42 17.25
CA LEU A 149 -10.01 -14.38 17.02
C LEU A 149 -8.60 -13.79 17.19
N GLN A 150 -8.46 -12.50 17.48
CA GLN A 150 -7.16 -11.81 17.51
C GLN A 150 -6.20 -12.43 18.53
N GLY A 151 -6.69 -12.85 19.70
CA GLY A 151 -5.89 -13.51 20.71
C GLY A 151 -5.32 -14.86 20.23
N LYS A 152 -6.13 -15.63 19.51
CA LYS A 152 -5.70 -16.90 18.88
C LYS A 152 -4.66 -16.62 17.79
N HIS A 153 -4.96 -15.71 16.86
CA HIS A 153 -4.04 -15.35 15.77
C HIS A 153 -2.70 -14.81 16.30
N ARG A 154 -2.71 -14.07 17.41
CA ARG A 154 -1.48 -13.59 18.07
C ARG A 154 -0.66 -14.75 18.62
N ARG A 155 -1.28 -15.67 19.36
CA ARG A 155 -0.58 -16.86 19.90
C ARG A 155 0.00 -17.74 18.80
N GLU A 156 -0.74 -17.96 17.72
CA GLU A 156 -0.28 -18.70 16.55
C GLU A 156 0.91 -18.00 15.88
N ALA A 157 0.80 -16.69 15.65
CA ALA A 157 1.89 -15.91 15.05
C ALA A 157 3.15 -15.90 15.93
N GLU A 158 3.01 -15.77 17.24
CA GLU A 158 4.12 -15.85 18.20
C GLU A 158 4.77 -17.24 18.19
N ALA A 159 3.97 -18.31 18.12
CA ALA A 159 4.49 -19.68 18.04
C ALA A 159 5.30 -19.91 16.76
N VAL A 160 4.76 -19.49 15.61
CA VAL A 160 5.46 -19.58 14.31
C VAL A 160 6.72 -18.70 14.32
N THR A 161 6.65 -17.49 14.87
CA THR A 161 7.82 -16.61 14.96
C THR A 161 8.91 -17.25 15.82
N ARG A 162 8.56 -17.79 17.00
CA ARG A 162 9.52 -18.51 17.84
C ARG A 162 10.10 -19.74 17.15
N GLU A 163 9.29 -20.51 16.43
CA GLU A 163 9.74 -21.65 15.63
C GLU A 163 10.79 -21.23 14.59
N LEU A 164 10.51 -20.17 13.82
CA LEU A 164 11.41 -19.65 12.79
C LEU A 164 12.74 -19.17 13.38
N LEU A 165 12.69 -18.42 14.49
CA LEU A 165 13.89 -17.88 15.13
C LEU A 165 14.71 -18.94 15.87
N ALA A 166 14.07 -19.94 16.48
CA ALA A 166 14.75 -21.01 17.20
C ALA A 166 15.41 -22.02 16.25
N ASN A 167 14.74 -22.40 15.16
CA ASN A 167 15.23 -23.42 14.24
C ASN A 167 16.38 -22.94 13.35
N ARG A 168 16.71 -21.63 13.36
CA ARG A 168 17.76 -20.99 12.54
C ARG A 168 17.66 -21.31 11.04
N ARG A 169 16.47 -21.73 10.56
CA ARG A 169 16.22 -21.97 9.15
C ARG A 169 16.02 -20.62 8.46
N PRO A 170 16.61 -20.39 7.28
CA PRO A 170 16.33 -19.18 6.54
C PRO A 170 14.85 -19.13 6.18
N TYR A 171 14.23 -17.96 6.29
CA TYR A 171 12.86 -17.78 5.81
C TYR A 171 12.74 -16.54 4.95
N TYR A 172 11.84 -16.65 3.97
CA TYR A 172 11.45 -15.55 3.10
C TYR A 172 10.07 -15.06 3.52
N LEU A 173 9.89 -13.75 3.57
CA LEU A 173 8.63 -13.13 3.96
C LEU A 173 7.85 -12.67 2.73
N PHE A 174 6.58 -13.06 2.65
CA PHE A 174 5.62 -12.58 1.66
C PHE A 174 4.39 -11.97 2.38
N PRO A 175 4.38 -10.66 2.63
CA PRO A 175 3.24 -9.97 3.23
C PRO A 175 2.17 -9.73 2.17
N LEU A 176 0.94 -10.14 2.46
CA LEU A 176 -0.21 -9.95 1.57
C LEU A 176 -0.78 -8.54 1.69
N GLN A 177 -1.30 -8.05 0.56
CA GLN A 177 -2.07 -6.81 0.46
C GLN A 177 -3.58 -7.10 0.42
N LEU A 178 -4.41 -6.08 0.60
CA LEU A 178 -5.87 -6.21 0.53
C LEU A 178 -6.33 -6.49 -0.90
N ASN A 179 -7.32 -7.36 -1.08
CA ASN A 179 -7.91 -7.59 -2.41
C ASN A 179 -8.57 -6.35 -3.02
N SER A 180 -9.06 -5.44 -2.18
CA SER A 180 -9.65 -4.18 -2.59
C SER A 180 -8.62 -3.10 -2.91
N ASP A 181 -7.34 -3.39 -2.73
CA ASP A 181 -6.26 -2.47 -3.06
C ASP A 181 -6.20 -2.34 -4.58
N ALA A 182 -6.55 -1.15 -5.08
CA ALA A 182 -6.50 -0.84 -6.51
C ALA A 182 -5.07 -0.98 -7.06
N GLN A 183 -4.04 -0.89 -6.22
CA GLN A 183 -2.64 -1.08 -6.62
C GLN A 183 -2.37 -2.50 -7.12
N ILE A 184 -3.04 -3.53 -6.59
CA ILE A 184 -2.87 -4.89 -7.09
C ILE A 184 -3.48 -5.02 -8.48
N VAL A 185 -4.65 -4.44 -8.71
CA VAL A 185 -5.37 -4.59 -9.98
C VAL A 185 -4.80 -3.69 -11.08
N VAL A 186 -4.29 -2.50 -10.74
CA VAL A 186 -3.86 -1.48 -11.71
C VAL A 186 -2.35 -1.47 -11.92
N HIS A 187 -1.58 -1.77 -10.87
CA HIS A 187 -0.12 -1.58 -10.84
C HIS A 187 0.63 -2.88 -10.56
N SER A 188 0.03 -4.02 -10.90
CA SER A 188 0.69 -5.33 -10.83
C SER A 188 0.35 -6.18 -12.05
N PRO A 189 1.17 -7.20 -12.36
CA PRO A 189 0.89 -8.14 -13.44
C PRO A 189 -0.15 -9.21 -13.06
N PHE A 190 -0.73 -9.15 -11.86
CA PHE A 190 -1.61 -10.18 -11.32
C PHE A 190 -3.08 -9.78 -11.39
N ASP A 191 -3.95 -10.77 -11.64
CA ASP A 191 -5.40 -10.57 -11.61
C ASP A 191 -5.94 -10.33 -10.18
N GLY A 192 -5.14 -10.64 -9.17
CA GLY A 192 -5.44 -10.40 -7.76
C GLY A 192 -4.47 -11.09 -6.81
N VAL A 193 -4.77 -11.02 -5.50
CA VAL A 193 -3.89 -11.56 -4.45
C VAL A 193 -3.67 -13.08 -4.57
N ARG A 194 -4.69 -13.83 -5.02
CA ARG A 194 -4.58 -15.29 -5.20
C ARG A 194 -3.57 -15.66 -6.29
N ASP A 195 -3.58 -14.92 -7.39
CA ASP A 195 -2.66 -15.14 -8.50
C ASP A 195 -1.21 -14.85 -8.07
N ALA A 196 -1.00 -13.76 -7.32
CA ALA A 196 0.29 -13.46 -6.69
C ALA A 196 0.75 -14.57 -5.71
N ILE A 197 -0.15 -15.12 -4.89
CA ILE A 197 0.15 -16.26 -4.00
C ILE A 197 0.58 -17.48 -4.82
N ASP A 198 -0.17 -17.84 -5.86
CA ASP A 198 0.14 -19.01 -6.70
C ASP A 198 1.52 -18.87 -7.35
N HIS A 199 1.79 -17.71 -7.96
CA HIS A 199 3.07 -17.38 -8.57
C HIS A 199 4.25 -17.52 -7.59
N VAL A 200 4.15 -16.88 -6.42
CA VAL A 200 5.22 -16.90 -5.40
C VAL A 200 5.44 -18.30 -4.84
N VAL A 201 4.37 -19.01 -4.47
CA VAL A 201 4.46 -20.36 -3.89
C VAL A 201 5.07 -21.35 -4.89
N ARG A 202 4.67 -21.29 -6.18
CA ARG A 202 5.22 -22.18 -7.21
C ARG A 202 6.66 -21.85 -7.59
N SER A 203 7.05 -20.57 -7.57
CA SER A 203 8.44 -20.17 -7.74
C SER A 203 9.29 -20.68 -6.56
N PHE A 204 8.86 -20.43 -5.33
CA PHE A 204 9.53 -20.91 -4.12
C PHE A 204 9.69 -22.44 -4.11
N ALA A 205 8.65 -23.19 -4.49
CA ALA A 205 8.68 -24.64 -4.51
C ALA A 205 9.78 -25.21 -5.43
N ARG A 206 9.95 -24.58 -6.60
CA ARG A 206 10.88 -25.03 -7.64
C ARG A 206 12.32 -24.58 -7.40
N HIS A 207 12.49 -23.38 -6.84
CA HIS A 207 13.79 -22.70 -6.86
C HIS A 207 14.37 -22.42 -5.47
N ALA A 208 13.58 -22.36 -4.40
CA ALA A 208 14.14 -22.00 -3.10
C ALA A 208 14.93 -23.14 -2.43
N PRO A 209 15.96 -22.81 -1.62
CA PRO A 209 16.72 -23.78 -0.84
C PRO A 209 15.82 -24.73 -0.04
N ARG A 210 16.17 -26.03 -0.01
CA ARG A 210 15.32 -27.09 0.56
C ARG A 210 15.03 -26.91 2.05
N ASP A 211 15.93 -26.27 2.78
CA ASP A 211 15.83 -25.97 4.20
C ASP A 211 15.14 -24.62 4.50
N ALA A 212 14.82 -23.83 3.47
CA ALA A 212 14.16 -22.55 3.64
C ALA A 212 12.64 -22.69 3.85
N THR A 213 12.08 -21.74 4.61
CA THR A 213 10.64 -21.59 4.84
C THR A 213 10.08 -20.36 4.12
N LEU A 214 8.92 -20.47 3.50
CA LEU A 214 8.15 -19.32 3.02
C LEU A 214 7.12 -18.93 4.09
N LEU A 215 7.26 -17.74 4.67
CA LEU A 215 6.31 -17.15 5.60
C LEU A 215 5.37 -16.19 4.86
N ILE A 216 4.11 -16.57 4.74
CA ILE A 216 3.06 -15.72 4.19
C ILE A 216 2.33 -15.03 5.35
N LYS A 217 2.30 -13.70 5.32
CA LYS A 217 1.65 -12.91 6.36
C LYS A 217 0.42 -12.21 5.81
N ASN A 218 -0.76 -12.50 6.38
CA ASN A 218 -1.99 -11.84 5.98
C ASN A 218 -1.98 -10.33 6.32
N HIS A 219 -2.74 -9.54 5.56
CA HIS A 219 -2.93 -8.12 5.81
C HIS A 219 -3.72 -7.91 7.11
N PRO A 220 -3.35 -6.95 7.99
CA PRO A 220 -4.03 -6.72 9.27
C PRO A 220 -5.51 -6.34 9.12
N LEU A 221 -5.85 -5.63 8.04
CA LEU A 221 -7.22 -5.19 7.74
C LEU A 221 -8.00 -6.16 6.85
N ASP A 222 -7.44 -7.33 6.53
CA ASP A 222 -8.18 -8.33 5.76
C ASP A 222 -9.36 -8.87 6.59
N THR A 223 -10.52 -9.04 5.96
CA THR A 223 -11.75 -9.40 6.67
C THR A 223 -11.90 -10.91 6.88
N GLY A 224 -10.98 -11.73 6.35
CA GLY A 224 -11.09 -13.19 6.32
C GLY A 224 -12.13 -13.72 5.35
N MET A 225 -12.83 -12.84 4.59
CA MET A 225 -13.84 -13.27 3.62
C MET A 225 -13.25 -14.06 2.45
N ILE A 226 -11.96 -13.88 2.16
CA ILE A 226 -11.23 -14.70 1.21
C ILE A 226 -10.29 -15.57 2.03
N GLU A 227 -10.49 -16.89 1.94
CA GLU A 227 -9.72 -17.91 2.66
C GLU A 227 -8.29 -18.05 2.08
N TYR A 228 -7.46 -17.01 2.23
CA TYR A 228 -6.09 -16.98 1.71
C TYR A 228 -5.20 -18.05 2.32
N GLN A 229 -5.36 -18.32 3.61
CA GLN A 229 -4.62 -19.38 4.28
C GLN A 229 -4.92 -20.74 3.65
N ARG A 230 -6.22 -21.05 3.44
CA ARG A 230 -6.63 -22.32 2.84
C ARG A 230 -6.11 -22.45 1.41
N PHE A 231 -6.19 -21.37 0.64
CA PHE A 231 -5.70 -21.31 -0.74
C PHE A 231 -4.16 -21.46 -0.81
N ALA A 232 -3.41 -20.67 -0.05
CA ALA A 232 -1.95 -20.76 -0.02
C ALA A 232 -1.47 -22.16 0.40
N MET A 233 -2.10 -22.75 1.42
CA MET A 233 -1.75 -24.10 1.88
C MET A 233 -2.19 -25.20 0.91
N SER A 234 -3.23 -25.00 0.08
CA SER A 234 -3.57 -25.96 -0.97
C SER A 234 -2.53 -25.96 -2.08
N ILE A 235 -2.14 -24.77 -2.57
CA ILE A 235 -1.07 -24.66 -3.58
C ILE A 235 0.26 -25.21 -3.04
N ALA A 236 0.60 -24.95 -1.77
CA ALA A 236 1.80 -25.48 -1.16
C ALA A 236 1.82 -27.02 -1.09
N ARG A 237 0.67 -27.65 -0.79
CA ARG A 237 0.54 -29.12 -0.81
C ARG A 237 0.63 -29.69 -2.22
N GLU A 238 -0.05 -29.08 -3.18
CA GLU A 238 0.04 -29.46 -4.59
C GLU A 238 1.46 -29.37 -5.13
N ALA A 239 2.22 -28.35 -4.70
CA ALA A 239 3.62 -28.15 -5.05
C ALA A 239 4.61 -28.97 -4.21
N GLY A 240 4.13 -29.81 -3.27
CA GLY A 240 4.98 -30.69 -2.45
C GLY A 240 5.82 -29.98 -1.38
N ILE A 241 5.46 -28.76 -0.97
CA ILE A 241 6.18 -27.93 0.00
C ILE A 241 5.34 -27.51 1.21
N GLY A 242 4.27 -28.26 1.51
CA GLY A 242 3.32 -27.91 2.58
C GLY A 242 3.97 -27.76 3.96
N ASP A 243 5.06 -28.47 4.23
CA ASP A 243 5.88 -28.39 5.44
C ASP A 243 6.84 -27.19 5.47
N ARG A 244 7.13 -26.60 4.30
CA ARG A 244 8.00 -25.43 4.10
C ARG A 244 7.24 -24.11 3.96
N VAL A 245 5.91 -24.12 4.07
CA VAL A 245 5.09 -22.91 4.06
C VAL A 245 4.45 -22.70 5.43
N ARG A 246 4.52 -21.47 5.93
CA ARG A 246 3.81 -21.02 7.13
C ARG A 246 2.93 -19.84 6.77
N PHE A 247 1.74 -19.78 7.36
CA PHE A 247 0.79 -18.69 7.16
C PHE A 247 0.39 -18.10 8.51
N ILE A 248 0.48 -16.79 8.67
CA ILE A 248 0.09 -16.09 9.91
C ILE A 248 -0.91 -14.97 9.64
N ASN A 249 -1.93 -14.86 10.51
CA ASN A 249 -2.95 -13.81 10.43
C ASN A 249 -2.64 -12.57 11.29
N SER A 250 -1.60 -12.66 12.11
CA SER A 250 -1.09 -11.60 12.99
C SER A 250 0.44 -11.69 13.02
N GLY A 251 1.10 -10.82 13.77
CA GLY A 251 2.55 -10.85 13.96
C GLY A 251 3.17 -9.46 13.87
N HIS A 252 4.21 -9.24 14.67
CA HIS A 252 4.95 -7.99 14.70
C HIS A 252 5.90 -7.93 13.49
N LEU A 253 5.50 -7.14 12.49
CA LEU A 253 6.20 -7.07 11.20
C LEU A 253 7.69 -6.69 11.32
N PRO A 254 8.10 -5.70 12.15
CA PRO A 254 9.53 -5.38 12.31
C PRO A 254 10.38 -6.59 12.73
N THR A 255 9.91 -7.37 13.71
CA THR A 255 10.61 -8.60 14.16
C THR A 255 10.72 -9.65 13.05
N LEU A 256 9.71 -9.74 12.17
CA LEU A 256 9.76 -10.65 11.02
C LEU A 256 10.66 -10.13 9.90
N LEU A 257 10.85 -8.81 9.78
CA LEU A 257 11.75 -8.23 8.79
C LEU A 257 13.20 -8.38 9.22
N GLU A 258 13.51 -8.10 10.48
CA GLU A 258 14.87 -8.14 11.05
C GLU A 258 15.61 -9.46 10.80
N HIS A 259 14.87 -10.58 10.76
CA HIS A 259 15.44 -11.92 10.59
C HIS A 259 15.10 -12.58 9.24
N ALA A 260 14.38 -11.91 8.34
CA ALA A 260 14.08 -12.46 7.03
C ALA A 260 15.36 -12.57 6.18
N ARG A 261 15.47 -13.67 5.42
CA ARG A 261 16.52 -13.87 4.41
C ARG A 261 16.28 -13.00 3.17
N GLY A 262 15.03 -12.75 2.86
CA GLY A 262 14.59 -11.88 1.78
C GLY A 262 13.08 -11.65 1.87
N VAL A 263 12.63 -10.55 1.28
CA VAL A 263 11.23 -10.14 1.28
C VAL A 263 10.74 -10.08 -0.15
N VAL A 264 9.56 -10.64 -0.39
CA VAL A 264 8.84 -10.56 -1.66
C VAL A 264 7.64 -9.66 -1.45
N VAL A 265 7.41 -8.68 -2.31
CA VAL A 265 6.20 -7.85 -2.29
C VAL A 265 5.66 -7.72 -3.71
N VAL A 266 4.36 -7.45 -3.84
CA VAL A 266 3.80 -7.02 -5.13
C VAL A 266 4.13 -5.54 -5.32
N ASN A 267 3.53 -4.67 -4.51
CA ASN A 267 3.80 -3.22 -4.52
C ASN A 267 3.49 -2.56 -3.17
N SER A 268 3.49 -3.34 -2.10
CA SER A 268 3.15 -2.88 -0.75
C SER A 268 4.18 -1.89 -0.19
N THR A 269 3.75 -0.90 0.60
CA THR A 269 4.67 -0.06 1.38
C THR A 269 5.48 -0.84 2.42
N VAL A 270 5.12 -2.10 2.71
CA VAL A 270 6.00 -3.02 3.48
C VAL A 270 7.37 -3.19 2.81
N GLY A 271 7.48 -3.01 1.50
CA GLY A 271 8.78 -2.96 0.81
C GLY A 271 9.70 -1.88 1.38
N LEU A 272 9.20 -0.67 1.66
CA LEU A 272 9.98 0.38 2.30
C LEU A 272 10.43 -0.02 3.71
N SER A 273 9.59 -0.75 4.46
CA SER A 273 9.99 -1.31 5.74
C SER A 273 11.08 -2.38 5.59
N ALA A 274 11.04 -3.20 4.54
CA ALA A 274 12.09 -4.19 4.28
C ALA A 274 13.43 -3.52 3.97
N LEU A 275 13.43 -2.45 3.15
CA LEU A 275 14.62 -1.63 2.88
C LEU A 275 15.16 -1.01 4.17
N HIS A 276 14.29 -0.45 5.01
CA HIS A 276 14.68 0.10 6.32
C HIS A 276 15.36 -0.92 7.24
N HIS A 277 14.96 -2.19 7.16
CA HIS A 277 15.58 -3.28 7.93
C HIS A 277 16.77 -3.91 7.20
N GLU A 278 17.27 -3.31 6.12
CA GLU A 278 18.41 -3.80 5.33
C GLU A 278 18.17 -5.22 4.78
N ARG A 279 16.94 -5.51 4.34
CA ARG A 279 16.62 -6.84 3.79
C ARG A 279 16.65 -6.83 2.27
N PRO A 280 17.20 -7.89 1.63
CA PRO A 280 17.00 -8.11 0.20
C PRO A 280 15.51 -8.11 -0.12
N LEU A 281 15.13 -7.37 -1.16
CA LEU A 281 13.73 -7.13 -1.51
C LEU A 281 13.53 -7.35 -3.01
N VAL A 282 12.54 -8.16 -3.37
CA VAL A 282 12.05 -8.27 -4.75
C VAL A 282 10.63 -7.73 -4.84
N VAL A 283 10.38 -6.93 -5.88
CA VAL A 283 9.10 -6.28 -6.16
C VAL A 283 8.52 -6.86 -7.44
N LEU A 284 7.33 -7.44 -7.36
CA LEU A 284 6.69 -8.12 -8.49
C LEU A 284 5.79 -7.20 -9.32
N GLY A 285 5.40 -6.06 -8.78
CA GLY A 285 4.59 -5.03 -9.45
C GLY A 285 5.35 -3.72 -9.63
N THR A 286 4.58 -2.64 -9.84
CA THR A 286 5.13 -1.28 -9.93
C THR A 286 5.15 -0.64 -8.54
N ALA A 287 6.31 -0.20 -8.08
CA ALA A 287 6.46 0.55 -6.83
C ALA A 287 7.53 1.63 -6.99
N ILE A 288 7.37 2.74 -6.28
CA ILE A 288 8.26 3.93 -6.36
C ILE A 288 9.72 3.64 -5.95
N TYR A 289 9.94 2.58 -5.19
CA TYR A 289 11.24 2.16 -4.68
C TYR A 289 11.84 1.00 -5.49
N ASN A 290 11.16 0.52 -6.55
CA ASN A 290 11.66 -0.60 -7.35
C ASN A 290 12.69 -0.11 -8.37
N MET A 291 13.97 -0.09 -7.98
CA MET A 291 15.07 0.38 -8.81
C MET A 291 16.39 -0.33 -8.45
N PRO A 292 17.37 -0.37 -9.37
CA PRO A 292 18.71 -0.89 -9.07
C PRO A 292 19.31 -0.25 -7.83
N GLY A 293 19.96 -1.06 -6.99
CA GLY A 293 20.56 -0.60 -5.73
C GLY A 293 19.59 -0.57 -4.55
N LEU A 294 18.27 -0.43 -4.75
CA LEU A 294 17.29 -0.60 -3.66
C LEU A 294 16.70 -2.00 -3.66
N THR A 295 16.32 -2.53 -4.81
CA THR A 295 15.63 -3.81 -4.92
C THR A 295 16.31 -4.73 -5.93
N TRP A 296 16.08 -6.03 -5.76
CA TRP A 296 16.48 -7.05 -6.72
C TRP A 296 15.80 -6.82 -8.07
N GLN A 297 16.60 -6.69 -9.13
CA GLN A 297 16.15 -6.42 -10.49
C GLN A 297 16.10 -7.67 -11.38
N GLY A 298 16.51 -8.83 -10.86
CA GLY A 298 16.44 -10.11 -11.56
C GLY A 298 15.07 -10.77 -11.49
N LYS A 299 14.98 -12.04 -11.91
CA LYS A 299 13.75 -12.83 -11.80
C LYS A 299 13.53 -13.30 -10.36
N LEU A 300 12.26 -13.54 -10.00
CA LEU A 300 11.89 -14.11 -8.71
C LEU A 300 12.54 -15.47 -8.46
N ASP A 301 12.65 -16.31 -9.49
CA ASP A 301 13.25 -17.65 -9.39
C ASP A 301 14.71 -17.61 -8.91
N ASP A 302 15.46 -16.56 -9.30
CA ASP A 302 16.86 -16.40 -8.94
C ASP A 302 17.01 -15.80 -7.52
N PHE A 303 16.07 -14.94 -7.10
CA PHE A 303 16.08 -14.25 -5.81
C PHE A 303 16.18 -15.20 -4.61
N TRP A 304 15.64 -16.41 -4.70
CA TRP A 304 15.63 -17.37 -3.60
C TRP A 304 17.01 -17.89 -3.19
N HIS A 305 18.03 -17.75 -4.02
CA HIS A 305 19.40 -18.16 -3.70
C HIS A 305 20.22 -17.03 -3.08
N GLY A 306 19.67 -15.82 -3.04
CA GLY A 306 20.30 -14.61 -2.54
C GLY A 306 19.93 -13.44 -3.43
N GLY A 307 19.44 -12.36 -2.81
CA GLY A 307 19.34 -11.05 -3.45
C GLY A 307 20.37 -10.11 -2.85
N ASP A 308 20.73 -9.08 -3.61
CA ASP A 308 21.61 -8.02 -3.13
C ASP A 308 20.95 -7.27 -1.95
N LEU A 309 21.78 -6.86 -0.99
CA LEU A 309 21.35 -5.95 0.06
C LEU A 309 21.11 -4.56 -0.55
N PRO A 310 20.14 -3.80 -0.02
CA PRO A 310 19.94 -2.43 -0.47
C PRO A 310 21.16 -1.57 -0.15
N ASP A 311 21.53 -0.68 -1.08
CA ASP A 311 22.49 0.39 -0.83
C ASP A 311 21.84 1.41 0.12
N MET A 312 22.32 1.43 1.36
CA MET A 312 21.74 2.28 2.39
C MET A 312 22.00 3.77 2.17
N HIS A 313 23.05 4.16 1.43
CA HIS A 313 23.24 5.57 1.05
C HIS A 313 22.17 6.01 0.06
N LEU A 314 21.89 5.16 -0.93
CA LEU A 314 20.81 5.40 -1.88
C LEU A 314 19.44 5.38 -1.18
N TYR A 315 19.22 4.45 -0.25
CA TYR A 315 17.97 4.37 0.51
C TYR A 315 17.71 5.64 1.32
N HIS A 316 18.72 6.19 2.01
CA HIS A 316 18.57 7.44 2.75
C HIS A 316 18.29 8.62 1.81
N ALA A 317 19.03 8.76 0.71
CA ALA A 317 18.78 9.80 -0.28
C ALA A 317 17.37 9.68 -0.92
N PHE A 318 16.91 8.46 -1.17
CA PHE A 318 15.56 8.17 -1.63
C PHE A 318 14.51 8.55 -0.57
N LEU A 319 14.72 8.17 0.68
CA LEU A 319 13.80 8.45 1.78
C LEU A 319 13.66 9.96 2.00
N ASP A 320 14.78 10.68 2.02
CA ASP A 320 14.82 12.15 2.15
C ASP A 320 14.04 12.80 1.00
N TYR A 321 14.24 12.33 -0.23
CA TYR A 321 13.48 12.77 -1.39
C TYR A 321 11.98 12.54 -1.21
N VAL A 322 11.56 11.32 -0.87
CA VAL A 322 10.14 10.96 -0.69
C VAL A 322 9.50 11.83 0.38
N MET A 323 10.17 11.97 1.52
CA MET A 323 9.70 12.77 2.66
C MET A 323 9.52 14.22 2.26
N HIS A 324 10.54 14.83 1.65
CA HIS A 324 10.50 16.22 1.22
C HIS A 324 9.47 16.50 0.10
N HIS A 325 9.31 15.56 -0.84
CA HIS A 325 8.52 15.78 -2.05
C HIS A 325 7.07 15.29 -1.97
N THR A 326 6.69 14.52 -0.95
CA THR A 326 5.34 13.95 -0.90
C THR A 326 4.73 13.82 0.48
N GLN A 327 5.52 13.77 1.55
CA GLN A 327 4.97 13.45 2.85
C GLN A 327 4.62 14.73 3.61
N ILE A 328 3.41 14.76 4.18
CA ILE A 328 2.93 15.80 5.09
C ILE A 328 2.67 15.16 6.44
N ASN A 329 3.17 15.79 7.51
CA ASN A 329 2.93 15.28 8.84
C ASN A 329 1.45 15.49 9.21
N GLY A 330 0.76 14.44 9.60
CA GLY A 330 -0.68 14.46 9.83
C GLY A 330 -1.35 13.09 9.70
N ASP A 331 -2.67 13.09 9.86
CA ASP A 331 -3.52 11.93 9.60
C ASP A 331 -4.95 12.38 9.21
N PHE A 332 -5.75 11.45 8.68
CA PHE A 332 -7.10 11.75 8.17
C PHE A 332 -8.23 11.59 9.21
N TYR A 333 -7.91 11.36 10.48
CA TYR A 333 -8.85 10.92 11.49
C TYR A 333 -8.89 11.84 12.71
N THR A 334 -7.74 12.13 13.31
CA THR A 334 -7.67 12.95 14.52
C THR A 334 -7.78 14.42 14.17
N ARG A 335 -8.39 15.22 15.06
CA ARG A 335 -8.46 16.67 14.87
C ARG A 335 -7.06 17.28 14.70
N THR A 336 -6.12 16.93 15.57
CA THR A 336 -4.73 17.39 15.50
C THR A 336 -4.07 16.96 14.19
N GLY A 337 -4.20 15.69 13.81
CA GLY A 337 -3.66 15.18 12.55
C GLY A 337 -4.23 15.88 11.32
N ILE A 338 -5.53 16.21 11.31
CA ILE A 338 -6.18 16.96 10.22
C ILE A 338 -5.69 18.40 10.19
N GLU A 339 -5.57 19.08 11.33
CA GLU A 339 -5.05 20.45 11.41
C GLU A 339 -3.62 20.53 10.85
N MET A 340 -2.76 19.57 11.19
CA MET A 340 -1.39 19.44 10.66
C MET A 340 -1.38 19.14 9.15
N ALA A 341 -2.22 18.19 8.72
CA ALA A 341 -2.36 17.82 7.31
C ALA A 341 -2.83 19.00 6.45
N VAL A 342 -3.78 19.79 6.92
CA VAL A 342 -4.28 20.98 6.22
C VAL A 342 -3.19 22.03 6.10
N ALA A 343 -2.46 22.32 7.19
CA ALA A 343 -1.38 23.28 7.16
C ALA A 343 -0.29 22.90 6.14
N GLY A 344 0.19 21.65 6.18
CA GLY A 344 1.19 21.17 5.23
C GLY A 344 0.68 21.02 3.80
N ALA A 345 -0.62 20.73 3.61
CA ALA A 345 -1.21 20.68 2.28
C ALA A 345 -1.28 22.07 1.63
N VAL A 346 -1.68 23.10 2.38
CA VAL A 346 -1.70 24.49 1.89
C VAL A 346 -0.30 24.92 1.47
N GLU A 347 0.69 24.73 2.34
CA GLU A 347 2.08 25.06 2.02
C GLU A 347 2.57 24.36 0.73
N ARG A 348 2.22 23.08 0.57
CA ARG A 348 2.66 22.29 -0.58
C ARG A 348 1.95 22.69 -1.88
N LEU A 349 0.66 23.02 -1.81
CA LEU A 349 -0.11 23.49 -2.96
C LEU A 349 0.37 24.88 -3.39
N ASP A 350 0.66 25.78 -2.45
CA ASP A 350 1.20 27.12 -2.75
C ASP A 350 2.61 27.04 -3.38
N ARG A 351 3.44 26.07 -2.97
CA ARG A 351 4.75 25.82 -3.61
C ARG A 351 4.62 25.29 -5.04
N ALA A 352 3.54 24.58 -5.38
CA ALA A 352 3.32 24.09 -6.74
C ALA A 352 2.89 25.20 -7.72
N ASP A 353 2.70 26.43 -7.23
CA ASP A 353 2.58 27.67 -8.01
C ASP A 353 3.93 28.39 -8.22
N ALA A 354 5.05 27.82 -7.73
CA ALA A 354 6.43 28.29 -7.93
C ALA A 354 7.23 27.29 -8.78
#